data_AF-A0A2T2RX89-F1
#
_entry.id   AF-A0A2T2RX89-F1
#
_cell.length_a   1.000
_cell.length_b   1.000
_cell.length_c   1.000
_cell.angle_alpha   90.00
_cell.angle_beta   90.00
_cell.angle_gamma   90.00
#
_symmetry.space_group_name_H-M   'P 1'
#
loop_
_entity.id
_entity.type
_entity.pdbx_description
1 polymer ?
#
loop_
_entity_poly.entity_id
_entity_poly.type
_entity_poly.pdbx_seq_one_letter_code
_entity_poly.pdbx_strand_id
1 'polypeptide(L)'
;MSTQQNSQVQDYGDNPTAVRDSDHYQAEYIQNFVEKWDDLINWHARAQSEGYFFIETLKQHGAQRVLDAAAGTGFHSIRLLEAGFDVASADGSMEMLVKAFENATRQQKLL
;
A
#
# COMPACT_ATOMS: atom_id res chain seq x y z
N MET A 1 -13.44 35.84 -5.49
CA MET A 1 -12.76 35.06 -6.56
C MET A 1 -12.61 33.66 -6.04
N SER A 2 -13.54 32.78 -6.39
CA SER A 2 -13.58 31.39 -5.90
C SER A 2 -12.85 30.50 -6.90
N THR A 3 -11.75 29.88 -6.46
CA THR A 3 -10.99 28.89 -7.22
C THR A 3 -11.79 27.58 -7.28
N GLN A 4 -12.24 27.20 -8.47
CA GLN A 4 -12.88 25.90 -8.71
C GLN A 4 -11.81 24.80 -8.63
N GLN A 5 -11.98 23.88 -7.67
CA GLN A 5 -11.26 22.61 -7.64
C GLN A 5 -11.77 21.74 -8.79
N ASN A 6 -10.87 21.40 -9.71
CA ASN A 6 -11.17 20.53 -10.85
C ASN A 6 -11.19 19.08 -10.35
N SER A 7 -12.38 18.52 -10.12
CA SER A 7 -12.58 17.11 -9.80
C SER A 7 -12.30 16.29 -11.06
N GLN A 8 -11.11 15.67 -11.13
CA GLN A 8 -10.85 14.67 -12.17
C GLN A 8 -11.70 13.43 -11.85
N VAL A 9 -12.64 13.14 -12.75
CA VAL A 9 -13.54 11.98 -12.67
C VAL A 9 -12.85 10.79 -13.32
N GLN A 10 -12.87 9.66 -12.63
CA GLN A 10 -12.35 8.38 -13.09
C GLN A 10 -13.12 7.91 -14.33
N ASP A 11 -12.41 7.56 -15.41
CA ASP A 11 -12.98 7.07 -16.66
C ASP A 11 -12.17 5.88 -17.18
N TYR A 12 -12.81 4.71 -17.24
CA TYR A 12 -12.23 3.46 -17.77
C TYR A 12 -12.64 3.21 -19.24
N GLY A 13 -13.35 4.14 -19.86
CA GLY A 13 -13.97 3.95 -21.18
C GLY A 13 -15.00 2.82 -21.21
N ASP A 14 -15.45 2.46 -22.41
CA ASP A 14 -16.52 1.47 -22.61
C ASP A 14 -16.09 0.00 -22.38
N ASN A 15 -14.80 -0.29 -22.17
CA ASN A 15 -14.30 -1.67 -22.02
C ASN A 15 -13.10 -1.77 -21.05
N PRO A 16 -13.36 -1.86 -19.73
CA PRO A 16 -12.33 -1.76 -18.68
C PRO A 16 -11.27 -2.87 -18.71
N THR A 17 -11.55 -4.01 -19.36
CA THR A 17 -10.60 -5.12 -19.50
C THR A 17 -9.65 -5.01 -20.70
N ALA A 18 -9.88 -4.05 -21.61
CA ALA A 18 -9.05 -3.84 -22.79
C ALA A 18 -7.86 -2.89 -22.52
N VAL A 19 -7.93 -2.10 -21.45
CA VAL A 19 -6.88 -1.18 -21.03
C VAL A 19 -5.79 -1.99 -20.34
N ARG A 20 -4.65 -2.16 -21.01
CA ARG A 20 -3.49 -2.94 -20.54
C ARG A 20 -2.24 -2.11 -20.26
N ASP A 21 -2.31 -0.80 -20.43
CA ASP A 21 -1.19 0.09 -20.13
C ASP A 21 -1.10 0.29 -18.61
N SER A 22 0.07 -0.02 -18.05
CA SER A 22 0.39 0.12 -16.62
C SER A 22 0.29 1.54 -16.11
N ASP A 23 0.28 2.52 -17.01
CA ASP A 23 0.34 3.94 -16.68
C ASP A 23 -1.00 4.48 -16.15
N HIS A 24 -2.10 3.73 -16.32
CA HIS A 24 -3.42 4.14 -15.84
C HIS A 24 -3.58 4.10 -14.31
N TYR A 25 -2.74 3.34 -13.58
CA TYR A 25 -2.79 3.32 -12.10
C TYR A 25 -2.34 4.66 -11.48
N GLN A 26 -1.51 5.43 -12.18
CA GLN A 26 -1.04 6.73 -11.67
C GLN A 26 -2.16 7.77 -11.59
N ALA A 27 -3.17 7.68 -12.46
CA ALA A 27 -4.31 8.61 -12.47
C ALA A 27 -5.26 8.39 -11.27
N GLU A 28 -5.19 7.24 -10.60
CA GLU A 28 -6.05 6.89 -9.46
C GLU A 28 -5.54 7.45 -8.12
N TYR A 29 -4.27 7.90 -8.06
CA TYR A 29 -3.64 8.39 -6.84
C TYR A 29 -3.36 9.90 -6.92
N ILE A 30 -4.34 10.67 -6.46
CA ILE A 30 -4.18 12.10 -6.23
C ILE A 30 -3.13 12.28 -5.13
N GLN A 31 -2.01 12.97 -5.39
CA GLN A 31 -0.91 13.12 -4.40
C GLN A 31 -1.36 13.60 -3.01
N ASN A 32 -2.39 14.45 -2.94
CA ASN A 32 -3.00 14.90 -1.68
C ASN A 32 -3.60 13.78 -0.82
N PHE A 33 -3.89 12.61 -1.40
CA PHE A 33 -4.50 11.49 -0.72
C PHE A 33 -3.45 10.60 -0.05
N VAL A 34 -2.29 10.38 -0.68
CA VAL A 34 -1.20 9.57 -0.13
C VAL A 34 -0.65 10.17 1.17
N GLU A 35 -0.46 11.49 1.20
CA GLU A 35 0.00 12.19 2.41
C GLU A 35 -1.00 12.06 3.57
N LYS A 36 -2.30 12.12 3.28
CA LYS A 36 -3.36 11.96 4.28
C LYS A 36 -3.69 10.51 4.61
N TRP A 37 -3.25 9.55 3.81
CA TRP A 37 -3.58 8.14 4.00
C TRP A 37 -2.99 7.62 5.32
N ASP A 38 -1.76 8.03 5.66
CA ASP A 38 -1.16 7.68 6.96
C ASP A 38 -1.84 8.40 8.14
N ASP A 39 -2.35 9.64 7.95
CA ASP A 39 -3.13 10.35 8.97
C ASP A 39 -4.53 9.73 9.17
N LEU A 40 -5.09 9.12 8.12
CA LEU A 40 -6.42 8.51 8.13
C LEU A 40 -6.40 7.04 8.58
N ILE A 41 -5.32 6.30 8.31
CA ILE A 41 -5.20 4.91 8.76
C ILE A 41 -4.47 4.88 10.10
N ASN A 42 -5.24 4.71 11.16
CA ASN A 42 -4.69 4.39 12.47
C ASN A 42 -4.09 2.97 12.45
N TRP A 43 -2.78 2.86 12.16
CA TRP A 43 -2.05 1.59 12.09
C TRP A 43 -2.15 0.79 13.39
N HIS A 44 -2.24 1.47 14.54
CA HIS A 44 -2.39 0.80 15.83
C HIS A 44 -3.74 0.11 15.95
N ALA A 45 -4.84 0.81 15.64
CA ALA A 45 -6.18 0.24 15.65
C ALA A 45 -6.32 -0.88 14.62
N ARG A 46 -5.69 -0.74 13.44
CA ARG A 46 -5.64 -1.77 12.42
C ARG A 46 -4.88 -3.02 12.89
N ALA A 47 -3.71 -2.84 13.50
CA ALA A 47 -2.93 -3.95 14.05
C ALA A 47 -3.67 -4.68 15.18
N GLN A 48 -4.40 -3.96 16.03
CA GLN A 48 -5.24 -4.56 17.07
C GLN A 48 -6.42 -5.35 16.51
N SER A 49 -7.12 -4.80 15.51
CA SER A 49 -8.30 -5.43 14.91
C SER A 49 -7.95 -6.65 14.06
N GLU A 50 -6.90 -6.56 13.24
CA GLU A 50 -6.42 -7.70 12.43
C GLU A 50 -5.64 -8.73 13.28
N GLY A 51 -5.11 -8.31 14.42
CA GLY A 51 -4.30 -9.15 15.30
C GLY A 51 -3.13 -9.78 14.56
N TYR A 52 -2.93 -11.09 14.76
CA TYR A 52 -1.82 -11.86 14.16
C TYR A 52 -2.28 -12.86 13.09
N PHE A 53 -3.51 -12.73 12.58
CA PHE A 53 -4.10 -13.71 11.67
C PHE A 53 -3.17 -14.07 10.49
N PHE A 54 -2.66 -13.07 9.76
CA PHE A 54 -1.78 -13.28 8.62
C PHE A 54 -0.43 -13.89 9.02
N ILE A 55 0.19 -13.37 10.09
CA ILE A 55 1.48 -13.85 10.58
C ILE A 55 1.41 -15.31 11.00
N GLU A 56 0.40 -15.67 11.80
CA GLU A 56 0.20 -17.04 12.27
C GLU A 56 -0.12 -17.98 11.11
N THR A 57 -1.01 -17.57 10.19
CA THR A 57 -1.34 -18.38 9.01
C THR A 57 -0.12 -18.68 8.16
N LEU A 58 0.72 -17.67 7.89
CA LEU A 58 1.94 -17.83 7.11
C LEU A 58 2.97 -18.71 7.83
N LYS A 59 3.15 -18.53 9.16
CA LYS A 59 4.03 -19.40 9.97
C LYS A 59 3.57 -20.85 9.99
N GLN A 60 2.27 -21.09 10.12
CA GLN A 60 1.68 -22.44 10.10
C GLN A 60 1.97 -23.18 8.80
N HIS A 61 2.03 -22.46 7.68
CA HIS A 61 2.39 -23.02 6.38
C HIS A 61 3.91 -23.03 6.12
N GLY A 62 4.73 -22.64 7.10
CA GLY A 62 6.19 -22.62 6.97
C GLY A 62 6.71 -21.59 5.96
N ALA A 63 5.93 -20.54 5.67
CA ALA A 63 6.36 -19.50 4.74
C ALA A 63 7.60 -18.77 5.29
N GLN A 64 8.57 -18.54 4.41
CA GLN A 64 9.78 -17.76 4.72
C GLN A 64 9.85 -16.48 3.89
N ARG A 65 9.50 -16.59 2.60
CA ARG A 65 9.46 -15.49 1.65
C ARG A 65 8.02 -15.12 1.30
N VAL A 66 7.69 -13.83 1.35
CA VAL A 66 6.33 -13.32 1.14
C VAL A 66 6.37 -12.17 0.15
N LEU A 67 5.45 -12.17 -0.82
CA LEU A 67 5.19 -11.03 -1.70
C LEU A 67 3.95 -10.30 -1.19
N ASP A 68 4.12 -9.05 -0.75
CA ASP A 68 3.01 -8.11 -0.61
C ASP A 68 2.78 -7.43 -1.95
N ALA A 69 1.78 -7.89 -2.70
CA ALA A 69 1.51 -7.43 -4.06
C ALA A 69 0.72 -6.10 -4.13
N ALA A 70 0.24 -5.59 -3.00
CA ALA A 70 -0.52 -4.34 -2.90
C ALA A 70 -0.12 -3.61 -1.61
N ALA A 71 1.17 -3.28 -1.54
CA ALA A 71 1.82 -2.83 -0.31
C ALA A 71 1.24 -1.51 0.23
N GLY A 72 0.67 -0.65 -0.63
CA GLY A 72 0.23 0.68 -0.26
C GLY A 72 1.34 1.45 0.45
N THR A 73 1.04 2.05 1.61
CA THR A 73 2.04 2.74 2.45
C THR A 73 2.84 1.81 3.37
N GLY A 74 2.81 0.49 3.15
CA GLY A 74 3.73 -0.50 3.72
C GLY A 74 3.29 -1.16 5.03
N PHE A 75 2.04 -1.00 5.46
CA PHE A 75 1.57 -1.54 6.76
C PHE A 75 1.81 -3.04 6.92
N HIS A 76 1.35 -3.86 5.95
CA HIS A 76 1.49 -5.32 6.03
C HIS A 76 2.94 -5.75 5.84
N SER A 77 3.64 -5.22 4.83
CA SER A 77 5.06 -5.46 4.62
C SER A 77 5.90 -5.23 5.89
N ILE A 78 5.73 -4.10 6.59
CA ILE A 78 6.49 -3.79 7.80
C ILE A 78 6.18 -4.78 8.92
N ARG A 79 4.90 -5.10 9.15
CA ARG A 79 4.52 -6.08 10.17
C ARG A 79 5.06 -7.48 9.88
N LEU A 80 5.13 -7.87 8.62
CA LEU A 80 5.72 -9.15 8.21
C LEU A 80 7.25 -9.15 8.38
N LEU A 81 7.93 -8.05 8.04
CA LEU A 81 9.35 -7.87 8.32
C LEU A 81 9.65 -7.92 9.83
N GLU A 82 8.80 -7.34 10.67
CA GLU A 82 8.90 -7.43 12.13
C GLU A 82 8.69 -8.85 12.65
N ALA A 83 7.82 -9.63 12.00
CA ALA A 83 7.57 -11.02 12.33
C ALA A 83 8.67 -11.98 11.86
N GLY A 84 9.68 -11.49 11.13
CA GLY A 84 10.86 -12.24 10.70
C GLY A 84 10.75 -12.90 9.32
N PHE A 85 9.77 -12.49 8.50
CA PHE A 85 9.68 -12.93 7.10
C PHE A 85 10.66 -12.15 6.21
N ASP A 86 11.09 -12.78 5.12
CA ASP A 86 11.73 -12.12 3.99
C ASP A 86 10.63 -11.60 3.05
N VAL A 87 10.49 -10.29 2.93
CA VAL A 87 9.33 -9.66 2.28
C VAL A 87 9.78 -8.89 1.04
N ALA A 88 9.12 -9.15 -0.08
CA ALA A 88 9.16 -8.29 -1.26
C ALA A 88 7.85 -7.51 -1.33
N SER A 89 7.93 -6.21 -1.61
CA SER A 89 6.76 -5.32 -1.68
C SER A 89 6.58 -4.77 -3.09
N ALA A 90 5.35 -4.82 -3.60
CA ALA A 90 4.96 -4.26 -4.88
C ALA A 90 3.65 -3.48 -4.73
N ASP A 91 3.52 -2.43 -5.52
CA ASP A 91 2.30 -1.63 -5.63
C ASP A 91 2.26 -0.99 -7.02
N GLY A 92 1.06 -0.68 -7.52
CA GLY A 92 0.88 0.00 -8.80
C GLY A 92 1.24 1.49 -8.75
N SER A 93 1.29 2.10 -7.57
CA SER A 93 1.67 3.50 -7.38
C SER A 93 3.11 3.63 -6.88
N MET A 94 3.92 4.39 -7.61
CA MET A 94 5.28 4.74 -7.20
C MET A 94 5.26 5.59 -5.93
N GLU A 95 4.30 6.51 -5.80
CA GLU A 95 4.12 7.34 -4.61
C GLU A 95 3.84 6.51 -3.36
N MET A 96 3.02 5.46 -3.48
CA MET A 96 2.77 4.51 -2.40
C MET A 96 4.05 3.78 -1.97
N LEU A 97 4.82 3.26 -2.93
CA LEU A 97 6.08 2.57 -2.64
C LEU A 97 7.13 3.49 -2.01
N VAL A 98 7.24 4.74 -2.47
CA VAL A 98 8.10 5.75 -1.82
C VAL A 98 7.66 5.95 -0.38
N LYS A 99 6.36 6.09 -0.12
CA LYS A 99 5.84 6.26 1.24
C LYS A 99 6.06 5.02 2.10
N ALA A 100 5.89 3.82 1.55
CA ALA A 100 6.16 2.56 2.23
C ALA A 100 7.63 2.44 2.63
N PHE A 101 8.54 2.83 1.74
CA PHE A 101 9.97 2.86 2.03
C PHE A 101 10.31 3.85 3.15
N GLU A 102 9.73 5.07 3.13
CA GLU A 102 9.88 6.03 4.24
C GLU A 102 9.35 5.48 5.57
N ASN A 103 8.18 4.85 5.57
CA ASN A 103 7.57 4.25 6.75
C ASN A 103 8.43 3.13 7.33
N ALA A 104 8.96 2.25 6.48
CA ALA A 104 9.88 1.20 6.88
C ALA A 104 11.17 1.78 7.45
N THR A 105 11.74 2.80 6.80
CA THR A 105 12.97 3.47 7.25
C THR A 105 12.79 4.12 8.62
N ARG A 106 11.64 4.77 8.88
CA ARG A 106 11.29 5.31 10.20
C ARG A 106 11.30 4.25 11.30
N GLN A 107 10.99 3.00 10.95
CA GLN A 107 10.99 1.84 11.85
C GLN A 107 12.29 1.02 11.77
N GLN A 108 13.34 1.57 11.13
CA GLN A 108 14.64 0.92 10.95
C GLN A 108 14.56 -0.42 10.20
N LYS A 109 13.63 -0.52 9.26
CA LYS A 109 13.45 -1.66 8.34
C LYS A 109 13.85 -1.25 6.93
N LEU A 110 14.32 -2.22 6.15
CA LEU A 110 14.50 -2.09 4.71
C LEU A 110 13.33 -2.80 4.03
N LEU A 111 12.62 -2.06 3.17
CA LEU A 111 11.48 -2.56 2.39
C LEU A 111 11.93 -3.07 1.02
#